data_AF-B7Q109-F1
#
_entry.id   AF-B7Q109-F1
#
_cell.length_a   1.000
_cell.length_b   1.000
_cell.length_c   1.000
_cell.angle_alpha   90.00
_cell.angle_beta   90.00
_cell.angle_gamma   90.00
#
_symmetry.space_group_name_H-M   'P 1'
#
loop_
_entity.id
_entity.type
_entity.pdbx_description
1 polymer ?
#
loop_
_entity_poly.entity_id
_entity_poly.type
_entity_poly.pdbx_seq_one_letter_code
_entity_poly.pdbx_strand_id
1 'polypeptide(L)'
;MEMNGGYAAFFTRAGIPVVHMSYLDDVMRKLSSVAFPVKHTQYDTFQRLQDHFDPELKVRGFEGVHARVAQVAGELVRDLADSLFLPFNLLDYAQLLRDLYFSLHIHMGSLGHGLDLNSRHAFAAVVRRHIVLSPAESPAYVDEMFPGITDEFMRFLDQLGAPEDLRPHAATLHKHYHLLVQTLVQAADSLAEVVPPQATPSHATPTSATPTS
;
A
#
# COMPACT_ATOMS: atom_id res chain seq x y z
N MET A 1 6.10 4.38 1.19
CA MET A 1 5.22 5.46 0.67
C MET A 1 5.18 6.52 1.76
N GLU A 2 5.55 7.78 1.53
CA GLU A 2 5.59 8.76 2.63
C GLU A 2 4.19 8.99 3.25
N MET A 3 3.81 8.23 4.28
CA MET A 3 2.47 8.26 4.89
C MET A 3 2.26 9.46 5.84
N ASN A 4 2.96 10.56 5.60
CA ASN A 4 2.90 11.79 6.38
C ASN A 4 2.05 12.88 5.70
N GLY A 5 1.48 12.60 4.52
CA GLY A 5 0.61 13.51 3.78
C GLY A 5 -0.85 13.51 4.26
N GLY A 6 -1.61 14.55 3.90
CA GLY A 6 -3.05 14.65 4.26
C GLY A 6 -3.92 13.50 3.74
N TYR A 7 -3.44 12.76 2.75
CA TYR A 7 -4.11 11.58 2.21
C TYR A 7 -4.01 10.34 3.11
N ALA A 8 -3.10 10.32 4.08
CA ALA A 8 -2.76 9.12 4.84
C ALA A 8 -3.95 8.54 5.61
N ALA A 9 -4.87 9.39 6.09
CA ALA A 9 -6.07 8.95 6.79
C ALA A 9 -7.04 8.18 5.86
N PHE A 10 -7.15 8.57 4.59
CA PHE A 10 -8.01 7.87 3.62
C PHE A 10 -7.47 6.46 3.37
N PHE A 11 -6.16 6.32 3.23
CA PHE A 11 -5.52 5.03 3.00
C PHE A 11 -5.46 4.17 4.27
N THR A 12 -4.74 4.64 5.30
CA THR A 12 -4.41 3.84 6.50
C THR A 12 -5.59 3.59 7.43
N ARG A 13 -6.61 4.46 7.43
CA ARG A 13 -7.75 4.37 8.36
C ARG A 13 -9.06 4.03 7.66
N ALA A 14 -9.36 4.66 6.52
CA ALA A 14 -10.61 4.42 5.80
C ALA A 14 -10.53 3.28 4.77
N GLY A 15 -9.32 2.84 4.38
CA GLY A 15 -9.14 1.79 3.38
C GLY A 15 -9.52 2.23 1.96
N ILE A 16 -9.52 3.54 1.69
CA ILE A 16 -9.83 4.09 0.38
C ILE A 16 -8.54 4.11 -0.44
N PRO A 17 -8.54 3.57 -1.69
CA PRO A 17 -7.39 3.66 -2.59
C PRO A 17 -6.99 5.12 -2.83
N VAL A 18 -5.69 5.40 -2.73
CA VAL A 18 -5.13 6.74 -2.90
C VAL A 18 -4.02 6.69 -3.94
N VAL A 19 -3.95 7.73 -4.77
CA VAL A 19 -2.81 8.01 -5.63
C VAL A 19 -2.19 9.34 -5.18
N HIS A 20 -0.87 9.33 -4.96
CA HIS A 20 -0.07 10.53 -4.77
C HIS A 20 0.99 10.58 -5.86
N MET A 21 1.05 11.68 -6.58
CA MET A 21 1.99 11.86 -7.69
C MET A 21 2.70 13.19 -7.56
N SER A 22 3.97 13.20 -7.94
CA SER A 22 4.82 14.38 -7.92
C SER A 22 5.86 14.24 -9.03
N TYR A 23 6.28 15.35 -9.60
CA TYR A 23 7.42 15.36 -10.51
C TYR A 23 8.72 15.31 -9.70
N LEU A 24 9.61 14.38 -10.04
CA LEU A 24 10.92 14.22 -9.43
C LEU A 24 11.96 14.19 -10.54
N ASP A 25 12.97 15.05 -10.45
CA ASP A 25 14.12 14.96 -11.34
C ASP A 25 15.05 13.79 -10.93
N ASP A 26 15.92 13.36 -11.83
CA ASP A 26 16.82 12.22 -11.58
C ASP A 26 17.82 12.45 -10.44
N VAL A 27 18.14 13.71 -10.13
CA VAL A 27 19.09 14.07 -9.07
C VAL A 27 18.40 13.97 -7.71
N MET A 28 17.19 14.50 -7.59
CA MET A 28 16.30 14.38 -6.43
C MET A 28 15.87 12.93 -6.24
N ARG A 29 15.66 12.17 -7.31
CA ARG A 29 15.43 10.72 -7.26
C ARG A 29 16.64 9.97 -6.71
N LYS A 30 17.86 10.36 -7.07
CA LYS A 30 19.10 9.77 -6.52
C LYS A 30 19.36 10.22 -5.08
N LEU A 31 18.87 11.40 -4.71
CA LEU A 31 18.93 11.96 -3.37
C LEU A 31 17.64 11.67 -2.57
N SER A 32 16.87 10.64 -2.94
CA SER A 32 15.49 10.38 -2.48
C SER A 32 15.31 10.22 -0.97
N SER A 33 16.39 10.17 -0.19
CA SER A 33 16.36 10.20 1.26
C SER A 33 16.29 11.63 1.84
N VAL A 34 16.43 12.67 1.02
CA VAL A 34 16.44 14.07 1.44
C VAL A 34 15.20 14.76 0.89
N ALA A 35 14.33 15.22 1.79
CA ALA A 35 13.23 16.09 1.43
C ALA A 35 13.74 17.29 0.63
N PHE A 36 12.95 17.79 -0.32
CA PHE A 36 13.23 18.99 -1.12
C PHE A 36 14.04 20.02 -0.30
N PRO A 37 15.27 20.40 -0.69
CA PRO A 37 16.24 21.00 0.23
C PRO A 37 15.81 22.29 0.93
N VAL A 38 14.86 23.04 0.35
CA VAL A 38 14.34 24.29 0.93
C VAL A 38 12.93 24.14 1.50
N LYS A 39 12.36 22.92 1.52
CA LYS A 39 11.07 22.62 2.13
C LYS A 39 11.05 23.06 3.59
N HIS A 40 9.94 23.66 4.04
CA HIS A 40 9.79 24.19 5.39
C HIS A 40 10.78 25.31 5.77
N THR A 41 11.36 26.01 4.79
CA THR A 41 12.20 27.18 5.03
C THR A 41 11.62 28.43 4.38
N GLN A 42 12.11 29.61 4.76
CA GLN A 42 11.77 30.88 4.11
C GLN A 42 12.20 30.96 2.63
N TYR A 43 13.07 30.04 2.18
CA TYR A 43 13.59 30.01 0.82
C TYR A 43 12.70 29.23 -0.16
N ASP A 44 11.60 28.65 0.33
CA ASP A 44 10.55 28.05 -0.49
C ASP A 44 9.68 29.16 -1.11
N THR A 45 10.22 29.80 -2.15
CA THR A 45 9.61 30.95 -2.80
C THR A 45 9.19 30.63 -4.23
N PHE A 46 8.13 31.31 -4.68
CA PHE A 46 7.62 31.17 -6.05
C PHE A 46 8.68 31.49 -7.12
N GLN A 47 9.50 32.52 -6.88
CA GLN A 47 10.59 32.87 -7.79
C GLN A 47 11.59 31.72 -7.94
N ARG A 48 11.96 31.06 -6.83
CA ARG A 48 12.88 29.91 -6.88
C ARG A 48 12.27 28.70 -7.58
N LEU A 49 10.97 28.46 -7.38
CA LEU A 49 10.22 27.44 -8.11
C LEU A 49 10.33 27.68 -9.62
N GLN A 50 10.03 28.90 -10.07
CA GLN A 50 10.13 29.26 -11.48
C GLN A 50 11.56 29.20 -12.01
N ASP A 51 12.55 29.63 -11.24
CA ASP A 51 13.92 29.71 -11.75
C ASP A 51 14.61 28.33 -11.80
N HIS A 52 14.24 27.38 -10.93
CA HIS A 52 14.99 26.12 -10.76
C HIS A 52 14.18 24.85 -11.00
N PHE A 53 12.86 24.85 -10.78
CA PHE A 53 12.02 23.64 -10.82
C PHE A 53 11.10 23.61 -12.03
N ASP A 54 10.48 24.75 -12.34
CA ASP A 54 9.64 24.90 -13.52
C ASP A 54 9.98 26.20 -14.28
N PRO A 55 11.14 26.25 -14.98
CA PRO A 55 11.51 27.39 -15.84
C PRO A 55 10.50 27.65 -16.95
N GLU A 56 9.84 26.61 -17.43
CA GLU A 56 8.84 26.73 -18.48
C GLU A 56 7.60 27.50 -18.00
N LEU A 57 7.27 27.41 -16.70
CA LEU A 57 6.22 28.25 -16.10
C LEU A 57 6.45 29.75 -16.32
N LYS A 58 7.73 30.17 -16.37
CA LYS A 58 8.12 31.58 -16.58
C LYS A 58 8.14 32.00 -18.04
N VAL A 59 8.55 31.09 -18.94
CA VAL A 59 8.80 31.41 -20.37
C VAL A 59 7.61 31.08 -21.26
N ARG A 60 6.91 29.98 -20.98
CA ARG A 60 5.86 29.39 -21.82
C ARG A 60 4.50 29.29 -21.09
N GLY A 61 4.42 29.72 -19.84
CA GLY A 61 3.20 29.63 -19.04
C GLY A 61 2.88 28.18 -18.65
N PHE A 62 1.61 27.76 -18.73
CA PHE A 62 1.13 26.44 -18.29
C PHE A 62 1.51 25.28 -19.23
N GLU A 63 2.77 25.19 -19.66
CA GLU A 63 3.29 24.07 -20.45
C GLU A 63 4.34 23.22 -19.71
N GLY A 64 4.81 23.70 -18.56
CA GLY A 64 5.87 23.07 -17.78
C GLY A 64 5.46 21.85 -16.95
N VAL A 65 6.34 21.44 -16.03
CA VAL A 65 6.20 20.20 -15.26
C VAL A 65 4.92 20.17 -14.43
N HIS A 66 4.49 21.31 -13.88
CA HIS A 66 3.22 21.38 -13.13
C HIS A 66 2.01 21.13 -14.02
N ALA A 67 2.04 21.63 -15.26
CA ALA A 67 0.96 21.41 -16.22
C ALA A 67 0.89 19.93 -16.63
N ARG A 68 2.03 19.26 -16.80
CA ARG A 68 2.08 17.82 -17.10
C ARG A 68 1.54 16.97 -15.96
N VAL A 69 1.93 17.25 -14.72
CA VAL A 69 1.37 16.56 -13.55
C VAL A 69 -0.13 16.81 -13.45
N ALA A 70 -0.59 18.04 -13.68
CA ALA A 70 -2.01 18.38 -13.68
C ALA A 70 -2.79 17.66 -14.80
N GLN A 71 -2.22 17.51 -15.99
CA GLN A 71 -2.81 16.75 -17.09
C GLN A 71 -2.99 15.28 -16.71
N VAL A 72 -1.94 14.64 -16.19
CA VAL A 72 -2.00 13.23 -15.77
C VAL A 72 -3.01 13.04 -14.64
N ALA A 73 -3.00 13.91 -13.63
CA ALA A 73 -3.96 13.86 -12.53
C ALA A 73 -5.41 14.09 -13.03
N GLY A 74 -5.60 15.03 -13.96
CA GLY A 74 -6.90 15.33 -14.55
C GLY A 74 -7.47 14.15 -15.34
N GLU A 75 -6.65 13.51 -16.18
CA GLU A 75 -7.05 12.32 -16.93
C GLU A 75 -7.37 11.15 -15.99
N LEU A 76 -6.55 10.92 -14.96
CA LEU A 76 -6.83 9.88 -13.96
C LEU A 76 -8.15 10.12 -13.23
N VAL A 77 -8.42 11.36 -12.80
CA VAL A 77 -9.69 11.71 -12.13
C VAL A 77 -10.87 11.57 -13.08
N ARG A 78 -10.73 12.00 -14.33
CA ARG A 78 -11.75 11.86 -15.38
C ARG A 78 -12.08 10.39 -15.60
N ASP A 79 -11.07 9.54 -15.79
CA ASP A 79 -11.26 8.11 -16.01
C ASP A 79 -11.89 7.42 -14.79
N LEU A 80 -11.51 7.81 -13.56
CA LEU A 80 -12.12 7.25 -12.33
C LEU A 80 -13.56 7.74 -12.09
N ALA A 81 -13.91 8.96 -12.51
CA ALA A 81 -15.22 9.56 -12.30
C ALA A 81 -16.24 9.15 -13.38
N ASP A 82 -15.82 9.07 -14.64
CA ASP A 82 -16.70 8.85 -15.78
C ASP A 82 -16.78 7.38 -16.22
N SER A 83 -15.85 6.52 -15.80
CA SER A 83 -15.86 5.12 -16.24
C SER A 83 -17.04 4.33 -15.66
N LEU A 84 -17.74 3.61 -16.55
CA LEU A 84 -18.83 2.69 -16.18
C LEU A 84 -18.33 1.54 -15.28
N PHE A 85 -17.09 1.11 -15.49
CA PHE A 85 -16.42 0.08 -14.70
C PHE A 85 -15.17 0.69 -14.07
N LEU A 86 -15.00 0.54 -12.75
CA LEU A 86 -13.79 1.07 -12.13
C LEU A 86 -12.55 0.41 -12.74
N PRO A 87 -11.54 1.18 -13.17
CA PRO A 87 -10.33 0.67 -13.81
C PRO A 87 -9.35 0.06 -12.79
N PHE A 88 -9.85 -0.78 -11.89
CA PHE A 88 -9.05 -1.50 -10.90
C PHE A 88 -8.75 -2.91 -11.38
N ASN A 89 -7.47 -3.24 -11.40
CA ASN A 89 -7.02 -4.60 -11.66
C ASN A 89 -6.67 -5.30 -10.34
N LEU A 90 -7.58 -6.15 -9.88
CA LEU A 90 -7.41 -6.93 -8.65
C LEU A 90 -6.27 -7.97 -8.76
N LEU A 91 -5.89 -8.38 -9.98
CA LEU A 91 -4.79 -9.32 -10.19
C LEU A 91 -3.44 -8.70 -9.83
N ASP A 92 -3.28 -7.40 -10.06
CA ASP A 92 -2.05 -6.68 -9.68
C ASP A 92 -1.89 -6.67 -8.15
N TYR A 93 -3.01 -6.54 -7.42
CA TYR A 93 -2.99 -6.65 -5.95
C TYR A 93 -2.65 -8.07 -5.48
N ALA A 94 -3.14 -9.11 -6.15
CA ALA A 94 -2.79 -10.49 -5.84
C ALA A 94 -1.30 -10.81 -6.11
N GLN A 95 -0.73 -10.23 -7.18
CA GLN A 95 0.70 -10.31 -7.46
C GLN A 95 1.51 -9.57 -6.39
N LEU A 96 1.10 -8.35 -6.04
CA LEU A 96 1.72 -7.59 -4.95
C LEU A 96 1.75 -8.43 -3.67
N LEU A 97 0.62 -8.97 -3.21
CA LEU A 97 0.54 -9.81 -2.01
C LEU A 97 1.49 -11.01 -2.03
N ARG A 98 1.65 -11.64 -3.19
CA ARG A 98 2.59 -12.75 -3.38
C ARG A 98 4.03 -12.29 -3.23
N ASP A 99 4.38 -11.17 -3.86
CA ASP A 99 5.72 -10.59 -3.76
C ASP A 99 6.01 -10.15 -2.31
N LEU A 100 5.01 -9.59 -1.63
CA LEU A 100 5.11 -9.23 -0.21
C LEU A 100 5.38 -10.46 0.67
N TYR A 101 4.68 -11.57 0.42
CA TYR A 101 4.90 -12.82 1.12
C TYR A 101 6.31 -13.36 0.90
N PHE A 102 6.81 -13.35 -0.35
CA PHE A 102 8.17 -13.79 -0.65
C PHE A 102 9.23 -12.91 0.01
N SER A 103 9.06 -11.59 -0.02
CA SER A 103 9.96 -10.64 0.67
C SER A 103 10.02 -10.94 2.17
N LEU A 104 8.85 -11.08 2.82
CA LEU A 104 8.75 -11.42 4.23
C LEU A 104 9.44 -12.75 4.57
N HIS A 105 9.21 -13.78 3.76
CA HIS A 105 9.78 -15.11 3.97
C HIS A 105 11.32 -15.11 3.85
N ILE A 106 11.86 -14.44 2.83
CA ILE A 106 13.31 -14.32 2.63
C ILE A 106 13.92 -13.50 3.77
N HIS A 107 13.31 -12.38 4.14
CA HIS A 107 13.85 -11.50 5.16
C HIS A 107 13.90 -12.19 6.53
N MET A 108 12.82 -12.83 6.95
CA MET A 108 12.78 -13.61 8.20
C MET A 108 13.76 -14.78 8.18
N GLY A 109 13.98 -15.41 7.03
CA GLY A 109 15.01 -16.45 6.86
C GLY A 109 16.43 -15.91 6.96
N SER A 110 16.69 -14.69 6.47
CA SER A 110 18.02 -14.06 6.46
C SER A 110 18.39 -13.40 7.79
N LEU A 111 17.42 -12.91 8.56
CA LEU A 111 17.63 -12.22 9.84
C LEU A 111 18.14 -13.13 10.97
N GLY A 112 18.21 -14.45 10.73
CA GLY A 112 18.99 -15.38 11.55
C GLY A 112 20.51 -15.12 11.55
N HIS A 113 21.01 -14.25 10.66
CA HIS A 113 22.42 -13.86 10.58
C HIS A 113 22.61 -12.34 10.72
N GLY A 114 22.44 -11.88 11.96
CA GLY A 114 23.11 -10.73 12.58
C GLY A 114 23.15 -9.40 11.84
N LEU A 115 22.34 -8.42 12.27
CA LEU A 115 22.58 -7.00 12.05
C LEU A 115 22.11 -6.14 13.24
N ASP A 116 22.81 -5.01 13.41
CA ASP A 116 22.76 -4.00 14.48
C ASP A 116 21.43 -3.20 14.50
N LEU A 117 20.84 -3.07 15.69
CA LEU A 117 19.43 -2.67 15.94
C LEU A 117 19.28 -1.24 16.49
N ASN A 118 20.26 -0.36 16.28
CA ASN A 118 20.23 0.98 16.86
C ASN A 118 19.68 2.05 15.91
N SER A 119 18.35 2.16 15.83
CA SER A 119 17.70 3.43 15.50
C SER A 119 16.35 3.54 16.22
N ARG A 120 16.25 4.48 17.17
CA ARG A 120 15.05 4.71 17.98
C ARG A 120 14.40 6.01 17.52
N HIS A 121 13.27 5.89 16.83
CA HIS A 121 12.37 7.02 16.57
C HIS A 121 10.97 6.68 17.09
N ALA A 122 10.44 7.53 17.97
CA ALA A 122 9.11 7.35 18.53
C ALA A 122 8.05 7.82 17.51
N PHE A 123 7.31 6.89 16.91
CA PHE A 123 6.12 7.21 16.12
C PHE A 123 4.89 7.27 17.03
N ALA A 124 4.15 8.38 16.95
CA ALA A 124 2.91 8.55 17.68
C ALA A 124 1.87 7.50 17.26
N ALA A 125 1.15 6.95 18.25
CA ALA A 125 0.10 5.97 18.09
C ALA A 125 -1.11 6.58 17.36
N VAL A 126 -1.09 6.54 16.03
CA VAL A 126 -2.24 6.82 15.18
C VAL A 126 -2.99 5.51 14.93
N VAL A 127 -4.31 5.53 15.02
CA VAL A 127 -5.14 4.36 14.70
C VAL A 127 -4.99 4.02 13.22
N ARG A 128 -4.25 2.95 12.92
CA ARG A 128 -4.03 2.41 11.58
C ARG A 128 -4.79 1.09 11.48
N ARG A 129 -5.61 0.96 10.43
CA ARG A 129 -6.47 -0.21 10.19
C ARG A 129 -6.06 -0.98 8.93
N HIS A 130 -5.22 -0.41 8.08
CA HIS A 130 -4.75 -1.07 6.88
C HIS A 130 -3.64 -2.08 7.21
N ILE A 131 -3.98 -3.38 7.14
CA ILE A 131 -3.17 -4.50 7.65
C ILE A 131 -1.96 -4.83 6.75
N VAL A 132 -2.10 -4.65 5.43
CA VAL A 132 -1.09 -5.05 4.44
C VAL A 132 0.02 -4.00 4.32
N LEU A 133 -0.38 -2.73 4.20
CA LEU A 133 0.50 -1.58 4.03
C LEU A 133 0.23 -0.55 5.12
N SER A 134 1.20 -0.35 6.00
CA SER A 134 1.18 0.71 7.01
C SER A 134 2.62 0.95 7.44
N PRO A 135 2.98 2.17 7.89
CA PRO A 135 4.33 2.45 8.33
C PRO A 135 4.70 1.53 9.49
N ALA A 136 5.84 0.85 9.38
CA ALA A 136 6.41 0.08 10.47
C ALA A 136 6.82 1.02 11.61
N GLU A 137 6.71 0.54 12.85
CA GLU A 137 7.25 1.25 14.02
C GLU A 137 8.77 1.12 14.09
N SER A 138 9.33 0.04 13.54
CA SER A 138 10.77 -0.17 13.47
C SER A 138 11.39 0.47 12.22
N PRO A 139 12.35 1.41 12.37
CA PRO A 139 13.07 2.02 11.23
C PRO A 139 14.09 1.08 10.58
N ALA A 140 14.42 -0.06 11.21
CA ALA A 140 15.33 -1.06 10.67
C ALA A 140 14.72 -1.81 9.47
N TYR A 141 13.39 -1.70 9.28
CA TYR A 141 12.69 -2.31 8.17
C TYR A 141 12.16 -1.24 7.22
N VAL A 142 12.77 -1.16 6.04
CA VAL A 142 12.49 -0.12 5.04
C VAL A 142 11.19 -0.42 4.25
N ASP A 143 10.73 -1.67 4.31
CA ASP A 143 9.52 -2.13 3.63
C ASP A 143 8.29 -1.95 4.54
N GLU A 144 7.40 -1.02 4.23
CA GLU A 144 6.21 -0.67 5.04
C GLU A 144 5.07 -1.71 4.95
N MET A 145 5.39 -3.00 5.12
CA MET A 145 4.49 -4.11 4.80
C MET A 145 4.38 -5.11 5.95
N PHE A 146 3.14 -5.54 6.18
CA PHE A 146 2.71 -6.33 7.33
C PHE A 146 3.32 -5.82 8.66
N PRO A 147 3.20 -4.53 8.98
CA PRO A 147 3.98 -3.92 10.05
C PRO A 147 3.76 -4.58 11.41
N GLY A 148 2.55 -5.07 11.71
CA GLY A 148 2.32 -5.81 12.96
C GLY A 148 3.15 -7.10 13.08
N ILE A 149 3.39 -7.80 11.97
CA ILE A 149 4.24 -8.99 11.94
C ILE A 149 5.71 -8.57 12.05
N THR A 150 6.12 -7.60 11.23
CA THR A 150 7.51 -7.14 11.17
C THR A 150 7.97 -6.49 12.47
N ASP A 151 7.18 -5.58 13.04
CA ASP A 151 7.50 -4.89 14.28
C ASP A 151 7.62 -5.87 15.45
N GLU A 152 6.71 -6.84 15.54
CA GLU A 152 6.75 -7.85 16.59
C GLU A 152 7.90 -8.85 16.39
N PHE A 153 8.23 -9.18 15.14
CA PHE A 153 9.39 -10.01 14.83
C PHE A 153 10.70 -9.29 15.21
N MET A 154 10.82 -7.99 14.93
CA MET A 154 11.99 -7.20 15.34
C MET A 154 12.11 -7.14 16.87
N ARG A 155 11.01 -6.93 17.59
CA ARG A 155 10.99 -7.00 19.07
C ARG A 155 11.41 -8.36 19.59
N PHE A 156 10.96 -9.43 18.94
CA PHE A 156 11.36 -10.80 19.27
C PHE A 156 12.86 -11.02 19.08
N LEU A 157 13.44 -10.50 17.99
CA LEU A 157 14.89 -10.56 17.74
C LEU A 157 15.70 -9.73 18.74
N ASP A 158 15.25 -8.54 19.12
CA ASP A 158 15.90 -7.73 20.16
C ASP A 158 16.02 -8.47 21.50
N GLN A 159 15.07 -9.36 21.79
CA GLN A 159 15.02 -10.14 23.03
C GLN A 159 15.70 -11.50 22.93
N LEU A 160 16.15 -11.93 21.75
CA LEU A 160 16.88 -13.18 21.54
C LEU A 160 18.28 -13.08 22.19
N GLY A 161 18.34 -13.34 23.49
CA GLY A 161 19.54 -13.22 24.32
C GLY A 161 19.28 -12.54 25.68
N ALA A 162 18.12 -11.92 25.87
CA ALA A 162 17.68 -11.42 27.16
C ALA A 162 17.11 -12.59 28.01
N PRO A 163 17.17 -12.52 29.36
CA PRO A 163 16.55 -13.51 30.23
C PRO A 163 15.02 -13.44 30.26
N GLU A 164 14.41 -12.62 29.40
CA GLU A 164 12.97 -12.40 29.34
C GLU A 164 12.23 -13.55 28.65
N ASP A 165 10.95 -13.68 28.97
CA ASP A 165 10.08 -14.71 28.39
C ASP A 165 9.70 -14.34 26.96
N LEU A 166 10.10 -15.16 25.99
CA LEU A 166 9.82 -14.96 24.56
C LEU A 166 8.41 -15.43 24.15
N ARG A 167 7.70 -16.18 25.01
CA ARG A 167 6.34 -16.69 24.75
C ARG A 167 5.32 -15.58 24.42
N PRO A 168 5.24 -14.43 25.12
CA PRO A 168 4.34 -13.34 24.75
C PRO A 168 4.56 -12.83 23.33
N HIS A 169 5.82 -12.69 22.90
CA HIS A 169 6.15 -12.22 21.55
C HIS A 169 5.74 -13.23 20.47
N ALA A 170 6.03 -14.52 20.69
CA ALA A 170 5.56 -15.58 19.80
C ALA A 170 4.02 -15.64 19.71
N ALA A 171 3.31 -15.43 20.83
CA ALA A 171 1.85 -15.37 20.85
C ALA A 171 1.30 -14.15 20.10
N THR A 172 1.95 -12.99 20.21
CA THR A 172 1.57 -11.78 19.48
C THR A 172 1.82 -11.93 17.98
N LEU A 173 2.96 -12.51 17.59
CA LEU A 173 3.27 -12.82 16.19
C LEU A 173 2.23 -13.77 15.58
N HIS A 174 1.84 -14.82 16.31
CA HIS A 174 0.78 -15.74 15.89
C HIS A 174 -0.56 -15.01 15.69
N LYS A 175 -0.93 -14.08 16.58
CA LYS A 175 -2.15 -13.27 16.42
C LYS A 175 -2.10 -12.40 15.17
N HIS A 176 -0.99 -11.73 14.89
CA HIS A 176 -0.84 -10.92 13.68
C HIS A 176 -0.93 -11.76 12.41
N TYR A 177 -0.30 -12.93 12.39
CA TYR A 177 -0.41 -13.87 11.27
C TYR A 177 -1.86 -14.34 11.06
N HIS A 178 -2.54 -14.73 12.13
CA HIS A 178 -3.93 -15.18 12.07
C HIS A 178 -4.87 -14.07 11.55
N LEU A 179 -4.73 -12.84 12.06
CA LEU A 179 -5.50 -11.69 11.58
C LEU A 179 -5.24 -11.40 10.10
N LEU A 180 -3.99 -11.50 9.65
CA LEU A 180 -3.64 -11.32 8.24
C LEU A 180 -4.33 -12.36 7.36
N VAL A 181 -4.21 -13.64 7.70
CA VAL A 181 -4.84 -14.73 6.94
C VAL A 181 -6.35 -14.57 6.89
N GLN A 182 -6.99 -14.31 8.04
CA GLN A 182 -8.43 -14.08 8.09
C GLN A 182 -8.87 -12.91 7.21
N THR A 183 -8.12 -11.81 7.25
CA THR A 183 -8.43 -10.62 6.44
C THR A 183 -8.31 -10.93 4.95
N LEU A 184 -7.26 -11.67 4.54
CA LEU A 184 -7.06 -12.04 3.14
C LEU A 184 -8.16 -12.99 2.64
N VAL A 185 -8.56 -13.96 3.46
CA VAL A 185 -9.68 -14.86 3.14
C VAL A 185 -10.98 -14.07 3.03
N GLN A 186 -11.28 -13.21 4.00
CA GLN A 186 -12.47 -12.35 3.94
C GLN A 186 -12.48 -11.42 2.72
N ALA A 187 -11.33 -10.86 2.35
CA ALA A 187 -11.19 -10.05 1.15
C ALA A 187 -11.42 -10.88 -0.11
N ALA A 188 -10.88 -12.10 -0.19
CA ALA A 188 -11.12 -13.00 -1.32
C ALA A 188 -12.60 -13.44 -1.40
N ASP A 189 -13.23 -13.74 -0.27
CA ASP A 189 -14.66 -14.09 -0.20
C ASP A 189 -15.55 -12.94 -0.66
N SER A 190 -15.16 -11.69 -0.38
CA SER A 190 -15.88 -10.50 -0.87
C SER A 190 -15.85 -10.33 -2.39
N LEU A 191 -14.91 -11.01 -3.06
CA LEU A 191 -14.77 -11.04 -4.53
C LEU A 191 -15.50 -12.24 -5.16
N ALA A 192 -15.98 -13.19 -4.35
CA ALA A 192 -16.72 -14.34 -4.85
C ALA A 192 -18.07 -13.91 -5.45
N GLU A 193 -18.49 -14.59 -6.51
CA GLU A 193 -19.74 -14.29 -7.20
C GLU A 193 -20.93 -14.41 -6.25
N VAL A 194 -21.72 -13.33 -6.11
CA VAL A 194 -22.98 -13.38 -5.38
C VAL A 194 -23.98 -14.15 -6.23
N VAL A 195 -24.08 -15.47 -6.04
CA VAL A 195 -25.15 -16.27 -6.63
C VAL A 195 -26.48 -15.75 -6.09
N PRO A 196 -27.36 -15.12 -6.90
CA PRO A 196 -28.69 -14.78 -6.42
C PRO A 196 -29.44 -16.09 -6.09
N PRO A 197 -30.26 -16.13 -5.02
CA PRO A 197 -31.03 -17.33 -4.68
C PRO A 197 -31.86 -17.73 -5.91
N GLN A 198 -31.56 -18.91 -6.48
CA GLN A 198 -32.13 -19.36 -7.73
C GLN A 198 -33.65 -19.28 -7.70
N ALA A 199 -34.25 -18.58 -8.67
CA ALA A 199 -35.62 -18.83 -9.06
C ALA A 199 -35.69 -20.28 -9.54
N THR A 200 -36.38 -21.13 -8.78
CA THR A 200 -36.62 -22.53 -9.11
C THR A 200 -37.24 -22.64 -10.51
N PRO A 201 -36.61 -23.32 -11.48
CA PRO A 201 -37.25 -23.55 -12.76
C PRO A 201 -38.40 -24.55 -12.57
N SER A 202 -39.62 -24.08 -12.80
CA SER A 202 -40.83 -24.90 -12.92
C SER A 202 -40.59 -26.06 -13.89
N HIS A 203 -40.76 -27.29 -13.39
CA HIS A 203 -40.76 -28.51 -14.19
C HIS A 203 -41.64 -28.36 -15.44
N ALA A 204 -41.03 -28.37 -16.63
CA ALA A 204 -41.72 -28.65 -17.88
C ALA A 204 -41.20 -29.99 -18.42
N THR A 205 -42.06 -31.00 -18.36
CA THR A 205 -41.83 -32.37 -18.83
C THR A 205 -41.61 -32.39 -20.34
N PRO A 206 -40.59 -33.09 -20.88
CA PRO A 206 -40.40 -33.19 -22.32
C PRO A 206 -41.40 -34.16 -22.96
N THR A 207 -42.06 -33.67 -24.02
CA THR A 207 -42.95 -34.42 -24.91
C THR A 207 -42.15 -35.47 -25.68
N SER A 208 -42.58 -36.74 -25.62
CA SER A 208 -41.97 -37.86 -26.34
C SER A 208 -42.46 -37.94 -27.80
N ALA A 209 -41.55 -37.83 -28.75
CA ALA A 209 -41.65 -38.30 -30.15
C ALA A 209 -40.20 -38.62 -30.57
N THR A 210 -39.80 -39.72 -31.20
CA THR A 210 -40.32 -40.62 -32.28
C THR A 210 -39.42 -41.91 -32.21
N PRO A 211 -39.40 -42.96 -33.08
CA PRO A 211 -39.60 -42.95 -34.54
C PRO A 211 -40.36 -44.15 -35.15
N THR A 212 -40.66 -43.94 -36.43
CA THR A 212 -41.12 -44.89 -37.46
C THR A 212 -40.32 -46.20 -37.56
N SER A 213 -41.05 -47.29 -37.78
CA SER A 213 -40.72 -48.40 -38.68
C SER A 213 -42.01 -48.87 -39.34
#